data_AF-A0A2M7G9I3-F1
#
_entry.id   AF-A0A2M7G9I3-F1
#
_cell.length_a   1.000
_cell.length_b   1.000
_cell.length_c   1.000
_cell.angle_alpha   90.00
_cell.angle_beta   90.00
_cell.angle_gamma   90.00
#
_symmetry.space_group_name_H-M   'P 1'
#
loop_
_entity.id
_entity.type
_entity.pdbx_description
1 polymer ?
#
loop_
_entity_poly.entity_id
_entity_poly.type
_entity_poly.pdbx_seq_one_letter_code
_entity_poly.pdbx_strand_id
1 'polypeptide(L)'
;MITKPIMSHPYNLREIQKNTGLKYEFLRRIVKEIPELSVAYAVKGQNNALYFETNGLVCFREIAKMKEEGYTLPSIRSQVITSLPNQAKEIQNSPADQQQNQPTQPQNNILLKLLEEAQGKERENYQIALSAKNSLIEQQQATIQALENGLKLLTDGRPPEMVRQEAKEREGELLQLRQVKHEVESLKKEQESLLILLKNCRWYQGKKRKTLYLRLAELTNKLAAE
;
A
#
# COMPACT_ATOMS: atom_id res chain seq x y z
N MET A 1 -13.41 7.22 -36.28
CA MET A 1 -13.11 7.88 -34.99
C MET A 1 -11.71 7.49 -34.61
N ILE A 2 -10.73 8.39 -34.79
CA ILE A 2 -9.31 8.10 -34.56
C ILE A 2 -9.05 8.31 -33.06
N THR A 3 -8.88 7.22 -32.33
CA THR A 3 -8.44 7.22 -30.94
C THR A 3 -7.01 7.77 -30.89
N LYS A 4 -6.86 8.98 -30.34
CA LYS A 4 -5.53 9.50 -30.00
C LYS A 4 -4.90 8.53 -29.00
N PRO A 5 -3.70 7.99 -29.25
CA PRO A 5 -3.01 7.22 -28.24
C PRO A 5 -2.79 8.11 -27.02
N ILE A 6 -3.12 7.58 -25.84
CA ILE A 6 -2.85 8.21 -24.56
C ILE A 6 -1.33 8.42 -24.49
N MET A 7 -0.89 9.65 -24.74
CA MET A 7 0.53 10.02 -24.67
C MET A 7 0.97 9.87 -23.21
N SER A 8 1.66 8.77 -22.88
CA SER A 8 2.21 8.55 -21.53
C SER A 8 3.30 9.56 -21.16
N HIS A 9 3.85 10.30 -22.15
CA HIS A 9 5.00 11.21 -22.00
C HIS A 9 4.69 12.59 -22.59
N PRO A 10 3.92 13.45 -21.90
CA PRO A 10 3.39 14.66 -22.50
C PRO A 10 4.36 15.85 -22.49
N TYR A 11 5.46 15.83 -21.73
CA TYR A 11 6.26 17.04 -21.48
C TYR A 11 7.58 17.10 -22.27
N ASN A 12 7.74 18.12 -23.11
CA ASN A 12 9.03 18.41 -23.77
C ASN A 12 9.95 19.26 -22.85
N LEU A 13 11.26 19.26 -23.09
CA LEU A 13 12.24 20.10 -22.37
C LEU A 13 11.87 21.58 -22.32
N ARG A 14 11.23 22.11 -23.38
CA ARG A 14 10.72 23.50 -23.42
C ARG A 14 9.54 23.73 -22.48
N GLU A 15 8.70 22.72 -22.28
CA GLU A 15 7.56 22.78 -21.37
C GLU A 15 8.02 22.61 -19.92
N ILE A 16 9.03 21.76 -19.68
CA ILE A 16 9.71 21.65 -18.39
C ILE A 16 10.34 22.99 -18.00
N GLN A 17 11.01 23.67 -18.94
CA GLN A 17 11.55 25.02 -18.71
C GLN A 17 10.45 26.00 -18.29
N LYS A 18 9.30 26.02 -18.97
CA LYS A 18 8.17 26.89 -18.58
C LYS A 18 7.62 26.56 -17.19
N ASN A 19 7.58 25.28 -16.83
CA ASN A 19 6.99 24.83 -15.57
C ASN A 19 7.94 24.90 -14.36
N THR A 20 9.25 24.91 -14.58
CA THR A 20 10.27 24.90 -13.50
C THR A 20 11.07 26.21 -13.42
N GLY A 21 10.99 27.08 -14.43
CA GLY A 21 11.77 28.32 -14.48
C GLY A 21 13.27 28.13 -14.72
N LEU A 22 13.73 26.88 -14.89
CA LEU A 22 15.14 26.58 -15.11
C LEU A 22 15.62 26.96 -16.53
N LYS A 23 16.80 27.55 -16.63
CA LYS A 23 17.44 27.85 -17.93
C LYS A 23 17.59 26.57 -18.78
N TYR A 24 17.29 26.67 -20.06
CA TYR A 24 17.34 25.53 -21.00
C TYR A 24 18.71 24.83 -21.06
N GLU A 25 19.80 25.60 -21.00
CA GLU A 25 21.17 25.08 -20.98
C GLU A 25 21.45 24.23 -19.74
N PHE A 26 20.89 24.61 -18.60
CA PHE A 26 21.02 23.89 -17.35
C PHE A 26 20.26 22.56 -17.39
N LEU A 27 19.06 22.53 -17.97
CA LEU A 27 18.31 21.30 -18.19
C LEU A 27 19.08 20.33 -19.09
N ARG A 28 19.70 20.82 -20.18
CA ARG A 28 20.56 19.98 -21.03
C ARG A 28 21.77 19.45 -20.28
N ARG A 29 22.38 20.25 -19.41
CA ARG A 29 23.50 19.83 -18.57
C ARG A 29 23.09 18.73 -17.59
N ILE A 30 21.92 18.85 -16.95
CA ILE A 30 21.37 17.82 -16.07
C ILE A 30 21.12 16.52 -16.83
N VAL A 31 20.49 16.58 -18.01
CA VAL A 31 20.25 15.39 -18.83
C VAL A 31 21.55 14.70 -19.25
N LYS A 32 22.63 15.48 -19.45
CA LYS A 32 23.95 14.95 -19.78
C LYS A 32 24.67 14.37 -18.55
N GLU A 33 24.56 15.01 -17.39
CA GLU A 33 25.25 14.62 -16.16
C GLU A 33 24.52 13.52 -15.38
N ILE A 34 23.20 13.37 -15.57
CA ILE A 34 22.34 12.37 -14.93
C ILE A 34 21.56 11.61 -16.01
N PRO A 35 22.23 10.69 -16.75
CA PRO A 35 21.56 9.90 -17.78
C PRO A 35 20.47 8.98 -17.20
N GLU A 36 20.62 8.58 -15.94
CA GLU A 36 19.67 7.70 -15.22
C GLU A 36 18.25 8.28 -15.16
N LEU A 37 18.12 9.60 -14.96
CA LEU A 37 16.83 10.31 -15.02
C LEU A 37 16.19 10.27 -16.42
N SER A 38 17.03 10.41 -17.45
CA SER A 38 16.58 10.37 -18.83
C SER A 38 16.20 8.97 -19.30
N VAL A 39 16.80 7.93 -18.71
CA VAL A 39 16.46 6.54 -19.02
C VAL A 39 15.18 6.11 -18.29
N ALA A 40 14.99 6.55 -17.05
CA ALA A 40 13.85 6.15 -16.23
C ALA A 40 12.54 6.86 -16.63
N TYR A 41 12.60 8.14 -16.99
CA TYR A 41 11.39 8.98 -17.16
C TYR A 41 11.28 9.66 -18.52
N ALA A 42 12.19 9.38 -19.47
CA ALA A 42 12.17 10.01 -20.78
C ALA A 42 12.12 9.00 -21.93
N VAL A 43 11.27 9.30 -22.92
CA VAL A 43 11.22 8.60 -24.20
C VAL A 43 11.76 9.50 -25.29
N LYS A 44 12.62 8.93 -26.13
CA LYS A 44 13.10 9.59 -27.35
C LYS A 44 11.98 9.56 -28.39
N GLY A 45 11.45 10.73 -28.73
CA GLY A 45 10.52 10.87 -29.84
C GLY A 45 11.22 11.11 -31.17
N GLN A 46 10.44 11.46 -32.19
CA GLN A 46 10.97 11.82 -33.50
C GLN A 46 11.89 13.06 -33.40
N ASN A 47 13.01 13.07 -34.12
CA ASN A 47 14.07 14.10 -34.11
C ASN A 47 14.93 14.19 -32.84
N ASN A 48 15.18 13.08 -32.14
CA ASN A 48 15.98 13.05 -30.89
C ASN A 48 15.44 13.98 -29.79
N ALA A 49 14.17 14.38 -29.87
CA ALA A 49 13.51 15.14 -28.83
C ALA A 49 13.22 14.21 -27.63
N LEU A 50 13.56 14.67 -26.43
CA LEU A 50 13.28 13.97 -25.19
C LEU A 50 11.94 14.42 -24.63
N TYR A 51 11.03 13.46 -24.46
CA TYR A 51 9.72 13.64 -23.84
C TYR A 51 9.71 12.98 -22.48
N PHE A 52 9.30 13.70 -21.46
CA PHE A 52 9.30 13.25 -20.08
C PHE A 52 7.89 12.94 -19.58
N GLU A 53 7.79 11.95 -18.71
CA GLU A 53 6.58 11.67 -17.95
C GLU A 53 6.30 12.72 -16.87
N THR A 54 5.08 12.71 -16.33
CA THR A 54 4.68 13.57 -15.20
C THR A 54 5.59 13.41 -13.98
N ASN A 55 6.11 12.20 -13.73
CA ASN A 55 7.07 11.94 -12.67
C ASN A 55 8.42 12.62 -12.92
N GLY A 56 8.88 12.65 -14.17
CA GLY A 56 10.08 13.39 -14.56
C GLY A 56 9.95 14.89 -14.28
N LEU A 57 8.77 15.48 -14.46
CA LEU A 57 8.50 16.88 -14.13
C LEU A 57 8.61 17.16 -12.63
N VAL A 58 8.19 16.23 -11.78
CA VAL A 58 8.35 16.34 -10.31
C VAL A 58 9.83 16.34 -9.94
N CYS A 59 10.63 15.42 -10.50
CA CYS A 59 12.08 15.40 -10.29
C CYS A 59 12.75 16.72 -10.72
N PHE A 60 12.36 17.31 -11.86
CA PHE A 60 12.90 18.60 -12.27
C PHE A 60 12.48 19.76 -11.37
N ARG A 61 11.30 19.71 -10.71
CA ARG A 61 10.90 20.69 -9.70
C ARG A 61 11.74 20.56 -8.42
N GLU A 62 12.05 19.34 -8.00
CA GLU A 62 12.93 19.10 -6.86
C GLU A 62 14.35 19.60 -7.16
N ILE A 63 14.87 19.33 -8.36
CA ILE A 63 16.15 19.87 -8.82
C ILE A 63 16.14 21.41 -8.86
N ALA A 64 15.02 22.02 -9.24
CA ALA A 64 14.88 23.48 -9.22
C ALA A 64 15.01 24.04 -7.80
N LYS A 65 14.35 23.41 -6.82
CA LYS A 65 14.44 23.78 -5.40
C LYS A 65 15.86 23.62 -4.86
N MET A 66 16.51 22.49 -5.12
CA MET A 66 17.91 22.27 -4.68
C MET A 66 18.87 23.29 -5.29
N LYS A 67 18.60 23.75 -6.51
CA LYS A 67 19.40 24.80 -7.14
C LYS A 67 19.19 26.16 -6.46
N GLU A 68 17.96 26.50 -6.08
CA GLU A 68 17.66 27.72 -5.31
C GLU A 68 18.31 27.69 -3.93
N GLU A 69 18.39 26.50 -3.32
CA GLU A 69 19.06 26.25 -2.04
C GLU A 69 20.61 26.26 -2.13
N GLY A 70 21.17 26.43 -3.34
CA GLY A 70 22.61 26.59 -3.55
C GLY A 70 23.40 25.28 -3.65
N TYR A 71 22.74 24.13 -3.80
CA TYR A 71 23.42 22.85 -3.96
C TYR A 71 24.18 22.77 -5.29
N THR A 72 25.37 22.17 -5.23
CA THR A 72 26.19 21.94 -6.42
C THR A 72 25.63 20.75 -7.23
N LEU A 73 25.83 20.78 -8.56
CA LEU A 73 25.36 19.73 -9.48
C LEU A 73 25.70 18.28 -9.03
N PRO A 74 26.90 17.99 -8.48
CA PRO A 74 27.22 16.65 -7.97
C PRO A 74 26.37 16.25 -6.75
N SER A 75 26.04 17.19 -5.87
CA SER A 75 25.20 16.95 -4.69
C SER A 75 23.73 16.72 -5.09
N ILE A 76 23.26 17.45 -6.10
CA ILE A 76 21.93 17.22 -6.69
C ILE A 76 21.87 15.82 -7.29
N ARG A 77 22.93 15.38 -7.98
CA ARG A 77 22.99 14.03 -8.56
C ARG A 77 22.87 12.94 -7.50
N SER A 78 23.66 12.99 -6.43
CA SER A 78 23.60 11.96 -5.38
C SER A 78 22.22 11.91 -4.72
N GLN A 79 21.64 13.08 -4.43
CA GLN A 79 20.35 13.18 -3.74
C GLN A 79 19.19 12.75 -4.63
N VAL A 80 19.20 13.09 -5.91
CA VAL A 80 18.19 12.65 -6.86
C VAL A 80 18.29 11.14 -7.07
N ILE A 81 19.48 10.56 -7.24
CA ILE A 81 19.65 9.10 -7.38
C ILE A 81 19.14 8.35 -6.15
N THR A 82 19.38 8.86 -4.94
CA THR A 82 18.82 8.25 -3.71
C THR A 82 17.31 8.39 -3.58
N SER A 83 16.71 9.39 -4.24
CA SER A 83 15.26 9.66 -4.22
C SER A 83 14.50 8.87 -5.29
N LEU A 84 15.19 8.31 -6.29
CA LEU A 84 14.55 7.51 -7.32
C LEU A 84 14.07 6.16 -6.76
N PRO A 85 12.81 5.76 -6.99
CA PRO A 85 12.30 4.47 -6.55
C PRO A 85 12.99 3.33 -7.32
N ASN A 86 13.93 2.64 -6.67
CA ASN A 86 14.45 1.26 -6.84
C ASN A 86 14.47 0.51 -8.20
N GLN A 87 14.16 1.10 -9.36
CA GLN A 87 14.21 0.42 -10.66
C GLN A 87 15.54 0.62 -11.43
N ALA A 88 16.48 1.40 -10.89
CA ALA A 88 17.80 1.62 -11.51
C ALA A 88 18.97 0.93 -10.78
N LYS A 89 18.71 0.09 -9.77
CA LYS A 89 19.76 -0.62 -9.02
C LYS A 89 20.27 -1.91 -9.69
N GLU A 90 19.77 -2.28 -10.86
CA GLU A 90 20.13 -3.56 -11.50
C GLU A 90 21.30 -3.53 -12.50
N ILE A 91 21.96 -2.39 -12.72
CA ILE A 91 23.10 -2.35 -13.66
C ILE A 91 24.37 -1.88 -12.96
N GLN A 92 24.83 -2.63 -11.95
CA GLN A 92 26.23 -2.53 -11.51
C GLN A 92 26.77 -3.74 -10.73
N ASN A 93 26.16 -4.92 -10.86
CA ASN A 93 26.73 -6.15 -10.28
C ASN A 93 26.95 -7.20 -11.36
N SER A 94 28.11 -7.15 -12.03
CA SER A 94 28.73 -8.34 -12.61
C SER A 94 29.87 -8.76 -11.67
N PRO A 95 29.86 -10.00 -11.15
CA PRO A 95 30.84 -10.46 -10.19
C PRO A 95 32.05 -11.01 -10.95
N ALA A 96 33.19 -10.37 -10.77
CA ALA A 96 34.47 -11.01 -10.99
C ALA A 96 35.41 -10.60 -9.86
N ASP A 97 36.06 -11.63 -9.33
CA ASP A 97 37.22 -11.62 -8.47
C ASP A 97 37.08 -11.54 -6.94
N GLN A 98 37.55 -12.65 -6.37
CA GLN A 98 38.42 -12.76 -5.21
C GLN A 98 37.77 -12.91 -3.83
N GLN A 99 37.60 -14.19 -3.49
CA GLN A 99 37.78 -14.67 -2.14
C GLN A 99 39.09 -14.13 -1.55
N GLN A 100 38.99 -13.22 -0.58
CA GLN A 100 39.98 -13.10 0.48
C GLN A 100 39.25 -13.07 1.82
N ASN A 101 39.33 -14.20 2.51
CA ASN A 101 39.11 -14.29 3.94
C ASN A 101 40.15 -13.42 4.66
N GLN A 102 39.69 -12.35 5.33
CA GLN A 102 40.36 -11.82 6.50
C GLN A 102 39.32 -11.50 7.59
N PRO A 103 39.57 -11.86 8.86
CA PRO A 103 38.67 -11.55 9.96
C PRO A 103 38.97 -10.13 10.46
N THR A 104 38.06 -9.18 10.21
CA THR A 104 38.25 -7.79 10.64
C THR A 104 37.11 -7.33 11.57
N GLN A 105 37.45 -7.35 12.86
CA GLN A 105 37.13 -6.39 13.93
C GLN A 105 35.71 -6.30 14.55
N PRO A 106 35.64 -6.12 15.91
CA PRO A 106 34.40 -5.96 16.67
C PRO A 106 33.67 -4.62 16.47
N GLN A 107 34.23 -3.68 15.70
CA GLN A 107 33.59 -2.38 15.41
C GLN A 107 32.41 -2.49 14.44
N ASN A 108 32.44 -3.46 13.53
CA ASN A 108 31.33 -3.73 12.61
C ASN A 108 30.05 -4.12 13.36
N ASN A 109 30.16 -4.82 14.50
CA ASN A 109 29.01 -5.18 15.33
C ASN A 109 28.36 -3.98 16.02
N ILE A 110 29.11 -2.92 16.34
CA ILE A 110 28.57 -1.72 16.99
C ILE A 110 27.81 -0.88 15.97
N LEU A 111 28.39 -0.70 14.78
CA LEU A 111 27.76 0.01 13.66
C LEU A 111 26.50 -0.71 13.18
N LEU A 112 26.52 -2.05 13.11
CA LEU A 112 25.34 -2.83 12.76
C LEU A 112 24.23 -2.66 13.80
N LYS A 113 24.54 -2.69 15.11
CA LYS A 113 23.58 -2.44 16.18
C LYS A 113 23.00 -1.03 16.14
N LEU A 114 23.83 -0.01 15.89
CA LEU A 114 23.36 1.38 15.74
C LEU A 114 22.44 1.54 14.53
N LEU A 115 22.73 0.84 13.43
CA LEU A 115 21.87 0.83 12.24
C LEU A 115 20.54 0.11 12.52
N GLU A 116 20.56 -1.01 13.23
CA GLU A 116 19.36 -1.72 13.67
C GLU A 116 18.50 -0.88 14.61
N GLU A 117 19.11 -0.17 15.56
CA GLU A 117 18.40 0.76 16.46
C GLU A 117 17.81 1.95 15.71
N ALA A 118 18.53 2.53 14.73
CA ALA A 118 18.03 3.62 13.91
C ALA A 118 16.85 3.16 13.04
N GLN A 119 16.95 1.99 12.41
CA GLN A 119 15.86 1.39 11.64
C GLN A 119 14.67 1.00 12.54
N GLY A 120 14.94 0.56 13.78
CA GLY A 120 13.90 0.30 14.77
C GLY A 120 13.10 1.56 15.11
N LYS A 121 13.79 2.65 15.41
CA LYS A 121 13.18 3.96 15.70
C LYS A 121 12.40 4.50 14.50
N GLU A 122 12.89 4.34 13.27
CA GLU A 122 12.15 4.73 12.07
C GLU A 122 10.87 3.92 11.89
N ARG A 123 10.90 2.61 12.16
CA ARG A 123 9.71 1.75 12.12
C ARG A 123 8.69 2.14 13.19
N GLU A 124 9.14 2.43 14.40
CA GLU A 124 8.29 2.91 15.49
C GLU A 124 7.65 4.26 15.14
N ASN A 125 8.44 5.21 14.64
CA ASN A 125 7.94 6.50 14.18
C ASN A 125 6.94 6.37 13.03
N TYR A 126 7.20 5.46 12.09
CA TYR A 126 6.27 5.15 11.01
C TYR A 126 4.96 4.57 11.54
N GLN A 127 5.01 3.65 12.51
CA GLN A 127 3.82 3.10 13.15
C GLN A 127 3.01 4.16 13.91
N ILE A 128 3.68 5.06 14.64
CA ILE A 128 3.04 6.18 15.34
C ILE A 128 2.39 7.14 14.33
N ALA A 129 3.07 7.46 13.22
CA ALA A 129 2.49 8.28 12.17
C ALA A 129 1.28 7.61 11.51
N LEU A 130 1.34 6.29 11.32
CA LEU A 130 0.25 5.51 10.73
C LEU A 130 -0.97 5.45 11.67
N SER A 131 -0.76 5.27 12.98
CA SER A 131 -1.85 5.28 13.96
C SER A 131 -2.48 6.67 14.11
N ALA A 132 -1.67 7.74 14.10
CA ALA A 132 -2.16 9.12 14.10
C ALA A 132 -2.98 9.43 12.85
N LYS A 133 -2.52 8.98 11.67
CA LYS A 133 -3.27 9.09 10.41
C LYS A 133 -4.60 8.34 10.47
N ASN A 134 -4.60 7.11 10.98
CA ASN A 134 -5.82 6.32 11.09
C ASN A 134 -6.82 6.96 12.06
N SER A 135 -6.36 7.47 13.21
CA SER A 135 -7.21 8.21 14.15
C SER A 135 -7.80 9.47 13.51
N LEU A 136 -7.03 10.19 12.70
CA LEU A 136 -7.54 11.35 11.96
C LEU A 136 -8.60 10.95 10.92
N ILE A 137 -8.39 9.83 10.21
CA ILE A 137 -9.37 9.28 9.27
C ILE A 137 -10.66 8.90 10.00
N GLU A 138 -10.58 8.24 11.14
CA GLU A 138 -11.75 7.89 11.96
C GLU A 138 -12.51 9.14 12.42
N GLN A 139 -11.81 10.18 12.87
CA GLN A 139 -12.42 11.45 13.23
C GLN A 139 -13.11 12.12 12.04
N GLN A 140 -12.48 12.12 10.85
CA GLN A 140 -13.08 12.66 9.63
C GLN A 140 -14.29 11.85 9.18
N GLN A 141 -14.25 10.52 9.29
CA GLN A 141 -15.40 9.67 8.99
C GLN A 141 -16.56 9.93 9.95
N ALA A 142 -16.28 10.09 11.24
CA ALA A 142 -17.29 10.43 12.23
C ALA A 142 -17.94 11.79 11.97
N THR A 143 -17.16 12.81 11.58
CA THR A 143 -17.73 14.13 11.23
C THR A 143 -18.53 14.07 9.93
N ILE A 144 -18.06 13.33 8.92
CA ILE A 144 -18.82 13.11 7.67
C ILE A 144 -20.15 12.43 7.99
N GLN A 145 -20.17 11.36 8.78
CA GLN A 145 -21.41 10.68 9.17
C GLN A 145 -22.34 11.60 9.97
N ALA A 146 -21.81 12.42 10.88
CA ALA A 146 -22.61 13.38 11.63
C ALA A 146 -23.24 14.44 10.70
N LEU A 147 -22.48 14.95 9.72
CA LEU A 147 -22.96 15.88 8.72
C LEU A 147 -23.96 15.24 7.76
N GLU A 148 -23.73 14.00 7.33
CA GLU A 148 -24.68 13.24 6.50
C GLU A 148 -25.99 12.99 7.25
N ASN A 149 -25.92 12.65 8.54
CA ASN A 149 -27.12 12.49 9.37
C ASN A 149 -27.84 13.84 9.55
N GLY A 150 -27.09 14.92 9.79
CA GLY A 150 -27.64 16.28 9.85
C GLY A 150 -28.28 16.72 8.54
N LEU A 151 -27.68 16.37 7.41
CA LEU A 151 -28.23 16.63 6.07
C LEU A 151 -29.48 15.79 5.83
N LYS A 152 -29.48 14.49 6.11
CA LYS A 152 -30.67 13.62 5.98
C LYS A 152 -31.85 14.13 6.83
N LEU A 153 -31.56 14.58 8.05
CA LEU A 153 -32.53 15.23 8.94
C LEU A 153 -33.13 16.50 8.33
N LEU A 154 -32.35 17.27 7.57
CA LEU A 154 -32.79 18.49 6.90
C LEU A 154 -33.43 18.22 5.53
N THR A 155 -33.05 17.15 4.82
CA THR A 155 -33.47 16.87 3.44
C THR A 155 -34.68 15.96 3.33
N ASP A 156 -34.92 15.06 4.29
CA ASP A 156 -35.90 13.99 4.09
C ASP A 156 -37.34 14.40 4.44
N GLY A 157 -37.56 15.60 5.00
CA GLY A 157 -38.89 16.08 5.42
C GLY A 157 -39.57 15.23 6.50
N ARG A 158 -38.88 14.19 6.99
CA ARG A 158 -39.32 13.26 8.02
C ARG A 158 -38.83 13.73 9.38
N PRO A 159 -39.64 13.60 10.44
CA PRO A 159 -39.22 14.02 11.77
C PRO A 159 -38.01 13.21 12.27
N PRO A 160 -37.11 13.83 13.05
CA PRO A 160 -35.88 13.21 13.58
C PRO A 160 -36.11 11.91 14.34
N GLU A 161 -37.29 11.75 14.95
CA GLU A 161 -37.64 10.58 15.73
C GLU A 161 -37.80 9.33 14.87
N MET A 162 -38.37 9.45 13.66
CA MET A 162 -38.55 8.29 12.77
C MET A 162 -37.21 7.78 12.22
N VAL A 163 -36.27 8.69 11.89
CA VAL A 163 -34.93 8.30 11.44
C VAL A 163 -34.16 7.57 12.54
N ARG A 164 -34.32 8.00 13.80
CA ARG A 164 -33.71 7.34 14.96
C ARG A 164 -34.33 5.98 15.25
N GLN A 165 -35.64 5.82 15.04
CA GLN A 165 -36.32 4.53 15.20
C GLN A 165 -35.86 3.54 14.13
N GLU A 166 -35.85 3.95 12.85
CA GLU A 166 -35.39 3.12 11.75
C GLU A 166 -33.91 2.73 11.89
N ALA A 167 -33.06 3.64 12.40
CA ALA A 167 -31.66 3.32 12.70
C ALA A 167 -31.53 2.25 13.79
N LYS A 168 -32.34 2.33 14.86
CA LYS A 168 -32.36 1.33 15.94
C LYS A 168 -32.88 -0.02 15.45
N GLU A 169 -33.90 -0.03 14.60
CA GLU A 169 -34.43 -1.25 13.98
C GLU A 169 -33.36 -1.91 13.10
N ARG A 170 -32.69 -1.15 12.24
CA ARG A 170 -31.58 -1.64 11.43
C ARG A 170 -30.40 -2.15 12.26
N GLU A 171 -30.05 -1.48 13.36
CA GLU A 171 -29.04 -1.99 14.29
C GLU A 171 -29.47 -3.31 14.93
N GLY A 172 -30.74 -3.43 15.32
CA GLY A 172 -31.32 -4.68 15.84
C GLY A 172 -31.24 -5.82 14.83
N GLU A 173 -31.64 -5.58 13.58
CA GLU A 173 -31.53 -6.55 12.48
C GLU A 173 -30.08 -6.97 12.23
N LEU A 174 -29.14 -6.02 12.23
CA LEU A 174 -27.73 -6.32 12.06
C LEU A 174 -27.15 -7.17 13.20
N LEU A 175 -27.58 -6.93 14.44
CA LEU A 175 -27.19 -7.74 15.59
C LEU A 175 -27.74 -9.17 15.48
N GLN A 176 -29.00 -9.32 15.08
CA GLN A 176 -29.60 -10.64 14.83
C GLN A 176 -28.86 -11.39 13.72
N LEU A 177 -28.55 -10.72 12.61
CA LEU A 177 -27.76 -11.31 11.52
C LEU A 177 -26.36 -11.72 11.97
N ARG A 178 -25.72 -10.98 12.89
CA ARG A 178 -24.42 -11.35 13.47
C ARG A 178 -24.54 -12.59 14.36
N GLN A 179 -25.59 -12.69 15.16
CA GLN A 179 -25.85 -13.86 16.01
C GLN A 179 -26.03 -15.11 15.15
N VAL A 180 -26.90 -15.06 14.15
CA VAL A 180 -27.12 -16.17 13.21
C VAL A 180 -25.83 -16.56 12.49
N LYS A 181 -25.03 -15.58 12.03
CA LYS A 181 -23.72 -15.88 11.42
C LYS A 181 -22.77 -16.59 12.38
N HIS A 182 -22.69 -16.16 13.64
CA HIS A 182 -21.88 -16.83 14.64
C HIS A 182 -22.36 -18.25 14.95
N GLU A 183 -23.67 -18.46 14.99
CA GLU A 183 -24.28 -19.79 15.17
C GLU A 183 -23.89 -20.72 14.01
N VAL A 184 -24.06 -20.29 12.76
CA VAL A 184 -23.65 -21.04 11.57
C VAL A 184 -22.14 -21.34 11.56
N GLU A 185 -21.31 -20.36 11.92
CA GLU A 185 -19.86 -20.56 12.01
C GLU A 185 -19.47 -21.58 13.10
N SER A 186 -20.18 -21.58 14.23
CA SER A 186 -19.94 -22.56 15.30
C SER A 186 -20.32 -23.97 14.86
N LEU A 187 -21.46 -24.14 14.19
CA LEU A 187 -21.89 -25.42 13.62
C LEU A 187 -20.90 -25.94 12.57
N LYS A 188 -20.35 -25.06 11.73
CA LYS A 188 -19.31 -25.44 10.75
C LYS A 188 -18.02 -25.91 11.43
N LYS A 189 -17.55 -25.21 12.47
CA LYS A 189 -16.37 -25.64 13.24
C LYS A 189 -16.60 -26.99 13.92
N GLU A 190 -17.79 -27.21 14.47
CA GLU A 190 -18.16 -28.52 15.03
C GLU A 190 -18.15 -29.62 13.96
N GLN A 191 -18.71 -29.35 12.78
CA GLN A 191 -18.69 -30.27 11.65
C GLN A 191 -17.25 -30.63 11.23
N GLU A 192 -16.38 -29.64 11.08
CA GLU A 192 -14.96 -29.85 10.75
C GLU A 192 -14.25 -30.69 11.83
N SER A 193 -14.51 -30.41 13.11
CA SER A 193 -13.94 -31.17 14.22
C SER A 193 -14.36 -32.65 14.18
N LEU A 194 -15.63 -32.94 13.87
CA LEU A 194 -16.13 -34.31 13.75
C LEU A 194 -15.58 -35.03 12.53
N LEU A 195 -15.37 -34.32 11.42
CA LEU A 195 -14.72 -34.88 10.22
C LEU A 195 -13.26 -35.24 10.51
N ILE A 196 -12.53 -34.41 11.27
CA ILE A 196 -11.16 -34.71 11.72
C ILE A 196 -11.17 -35.95 12.64
N LEU A 197 -12.09 -36.01 13.60
CA LEU A 197 -12.24 -37.15 14.50
C LEU A 197 -12.58 -38.45 13.74
N LEU A 198 -13.43 -38.38 12.71
CA LEU A 198 -13.72 -39.52 11.84
C LEU A 198 -12.50 -39.96 11.05
N LYS A 199 -11.72 -39.03 10.50
CA LYS A 199 -10.49 -39.32 9.76
C LYS A 199 -9.44 -40.01 10.64
N ASN A 200 -9.40 -39.66 11.92
CA ASN A 200 -8.47 -40.23 12.90
C ASN A 200 -8.99 -41.52 13.57
N CYS A 201 -10.26 -41.87 13.40
CA CYS A 201 -10.82 -43.10 13.94
C CYS A 201 -10.29 -44.33 13.19
N ARG A 202 -9.75 -45.28 13.94
CA ARG A 202 -9.27 -46.55 13.38
C ARG A 202 -10.42 -47.49 13.03
N TRP A 203 -10.20 -48.37 12.06
CA TRP A 203 -11.22 -49.25 11.47
C TRP A 203 -11.94 -50.18 12.48
N TYR A 204 -11.27 -50.59 13.56
CA TYR A 204 -11.85 -51.44 14.60
C TYR A 204 -12.77 -50.69 15.60
N GLN A 205 -12.83 -49.36 15.54
CA GLN A 205 -13.70 -48.55 16.42
C GLN A 205 -15.09 -48.30 15.81
N GLY A 206 -15.73 -49.35 15.30
CA GLY A 206 -16.99 -49.26 14.54
C GLY A 206 -18.13 -48.55 15.29
N LYS A 207 -18.27 -48.78 16.61
CA LYS A 207 -19.29 -48.11 17.44
C LYS A 207 -19.09 -46.60 17.52
N LYS A 208 -17.85 -46.14 17.78
CA LYS A 208 -17.50 -44.71 17.83
C LYS A 208 -17.67 -44.04 16.47
N ARG A 209 -17.32 -44.75 15.40
CA ARG A 209 -17.49 -44.25 14.03
C ARG A 209 -18.97 -44.05 13.68
N LYS A 210 -19.84 -45.01 14.06
CA LYS A 210 -21.29 -44.90 13.87
C LYS A 210 -21.91 -43.72 14.61
N THR A 211 -21.51 -43.48 15.86
CA THR A 211 -21.98 -42.32 16.64
C THR A 211 -21.52 -40.99 16.04
N LEU A 212 -20.30 -40.92 15.51
CA LEU A 212 -19.79 -39.71 14.85
C LEU A 212 -20.53 -39.43 13.54
N TYR A 213 -20.86 -40.46 12.76
CA TYR A 213 -21.68 -40.28 11.54
C TYR A 213 -23.10 -39.80 11.85
N LEU A 214 -23.74 -40.34 12.90
CA LEU A 214 -25.07 -39.87 13.32
C LEU A 214 -25.04 -38.40 13.73
N ARG A 215 -24.04 -38.00 14.52
CA ARG A 215 -23.88 -36.59 14.94
C ARG A 215 -23.56 -35.65 13.77
N LEU A 216 -22.81 -36.13 12.77
CA LEU A 216 -22.59 -35.38 11.52
C LEU A 216 -23.87 -35.27 10.69
N ALA A 217 -24.68 -36.31 10.61
CA ALA A 217 -25.97 -36.27 9.93
C ALA A 217 -26.93 -35.27 10.60
N GLU A 218 -26.96 -35.23 11.93
CA GLU A 218 -27.75 -34.24 12.68
C GLU A 218 -27.27 -32.80 12.44
N LEU A 219 -25.96 -32.54 12.44
CA LEU A 219 -25.41 -31.21 12.18
C LEU A 219 -25.59 -30.75 10.74
N THR A 220 -25.45 -31.67 9.77
CA THR A 220 -25.70 -31.37 8.36
C THR A 220 -27.17 -31.06 8.09
N ASN A 221 -28.09 -31.76 8.75
CA ASN A 221 -29.51 -31.43 8.69
C ASN A 221 -29.83 -30.07 9.32
N LYS A 222 -29.17 -29.69 10.42
CA LYS A 222 -29.31 -28.36 11.04
C LYS A 222 -28.79 -27.25 10.14
N LEU A 223 -27.61 -27.44 9.53
CA LEU A 223 -27.03 -26.51 8.55
C LEU A 223 -27.82 -26.40 7.24
N ALA A 224 -28.62 -27.41 6.90
CA ALA A 224 -29.46 -27.41 5.70
C ALA A 224 -30.89 -26.90 5.95
N ALA A 225 -31.29 -26.79 7.21
CA ALA A 225 -32.60 -26.26 7.62
C ALA A 225 -32.61 -24.74 7.82
N GLU A 226 -31.43 -24.11 7.88
CA GLU A 226 -31.21 -22.65 7.89
C GLU A 226 -30.85 -22.12 6.49
#